data_AF-A0A7W6A7S7-F1
#
_entry.id   AF-A0A7W6A7S7-F1
#
_cell.length_a   1.000
_cell.length_b   1.000
_cell.length_c   1.000
_cell.angle_alpha   90.00
_cell.angle_beta   90.00
_cell.angle_gamma   90.00
#
_symmetry.space_group_name_H-M   'P 1'
#
loop_
_entity.id
_entity.type
_entity.pdbx_description
1 polymer ?
#
loop_
_entity_poly.entity_id
_entity_poly.type
_entity_poly.pdbx_seq_one_letter_code
_entity_poly.pdbx_strand_id
1 'polypeptide(L)'
;MIRISLIAAAALLAAACTPQTTTGAGSDAPMQSAEASACATRGGTMKQVGRMQSWQCVISYADAGKSCTDGDQCQGDCRVEGNSGIAPGAATTGVCQADSDRFGCNTPVEDGKAGPTLCID
;
A
#
# COMPACT_ATOMS: atom_id res chain seq x y z
N MET A 1 52.67 -36.98 26.71
CA MET A 1 52.21 -36.92 25.31
C MET A 1 50.67 -36.98 25.31
N ILE A 2 50.00 -35.92 24.83
CA ILE A 2 48.85 -35.99 23.88
C ILE A 2 47.57 -36.68 24.46
N ARG A 3 46.39 -36.09 24.75
CA ARG A 3 45.59 -34.96 24.18
C ARG A 3 44.52 -34.54 25.22
N ILE A 4 44.43 -33.28 25.65
CA ILE A 4 43.49 -32.24 25.18
C ILE A 4 42.31 -32.78 24.35
N SER A 5 41.07 -32.46 24.76
CA SER A 5 39.79 -32.44 24.03
C SER A 5 38.75 -33.29 24.78
N LEU A 6 37.56 -32.84 25.15
CA LEU A 6 36.79 -31.66 24.77
C LEU A 6 35.73 -31.50 25.87
N ILE A 7 35.86 -30.44 26.66
CA ILE A 7 34.77 -29.88 27.46
C ILE A 7 33.84 -29.24 26.42
N ALA A 8 32.77 -29.93 26.03
CA ALA A 8 31.86 -29.44 24.99
C ALA A 8 30.43 -29.32 25.53
N ALA A 9 30.04 -28.05 25.69
CA ALA A 9 28.70 -27.55 25.44
C ALA A 9 27.61 -27.86 26.46
N ALA A 10 27.76 -27.31 27.67
CA ALA A 10 26.63 -26.97 28.56
C ALA A 10 26.56 -25.44 28.74
N ALA A 11 26.30 -24.67 27.67
CA ALA A 11 26.18 -23.20 27.78
C ALA A 11 25.48 -22.51 26.58
N LEU A 12 24.38 -23.04 26.04
CA LEU A 12 23.66 -22.41 24.92
C LEU A 12 22.15 -22.31 25.18
N LEU A 13 21.77 -21.59 26.24
CA LEU A 13 20.36 -21.34 26.61
C LEU A 13 20.10 -19.88 27.06
N ALA A 14 20.81 -18.90 26.50
CA ALA A 14 20.62 -17.48 26.87
C ALA A 14 20.78 -16.53 25.67
N ALA A 15 19.94 -16.65 24.64
CA ALA A 15 19.89 -15.65 23.56
C ALA A 15 18.52 -15.51 22.86
N ALA A 16 17.41 -15.80 23.55
CA ALA A 16 16.07 -15.68 22.96
C ALA A 16 15.35 -14.36 23.30
N CYS A 17 16.07 -13.32 23.72
CA CYS A 17 15.52 -11.97 23.88
C CYS A 17 15.90 -11.10 22.67
N THR A 18 15.44 -11.48 21.47
CA THR A 18 15.32 -10.48 20.40
C THR A 18 14.22 -9.50 20.79
N PRO A 19 14.46 -8.18 20.77
CA PRO A 19 13.39 -7.22 20.97
C PRO A 19 12.39 -7.42 19.82
N GLN A 20 11.20 -7.89 20.15
CA GLN A 20 10.05 -7.74 19.28
C GLN A 20 9.81 -6.24 19.18
N THR A 21 10.17 -5.64 18.05
CA THR A 21 9.63 -4.34 17.64
C THR A 21 8.14 -4.53 17.41
N THR A 22 7.39 -4.59 18.51
CA THR A 22 5.97 -4.33 18.53
C THR A 22 5.81 -2.88 18.11
N THR A 23 5.63 -2.64 16.81
CA THR A 23 5.19 -1.36 16.27
C THR A 23 3.74 -1.15 16.70
N GLY A 24 3.58 -0.78 17.97
CA GLY A 24 2.31 -0.43 18.58
C GLY A 24 1.79 0.88 17.98
N ALA A 25 0.48 0.90 17.75
CA ALA A 25 -0.29 2.06 17.36
C ALA A 25 0.09 3.30 18.17
N GLY A 26 0.39 4.42 17.48
CA GLY A 26 0.57 5.73 18.10
C GLY A 26 1.98 6.33 18.11
N SER A 27 2.93 5.84 17.30
CA SER A 27 4.23 6.51 17.11
C SER A 27 4.35 7.09 15.70
N ASP A 28 4.69 8.38 15.57
CA ASP A 28 5.07 9.05 14.30
C ASP A 28 6.37 8.48 13.68
N ALA A 29 6.90 7.39 14.25
CA ALA A 29 8.14 6.74 13.85
C ALA A 29 8.24 6.48 12.33
N PRO A 30 7.15 6.10 11.62
CA PRO A 30 7.24 5.87 10.18
C PRO A 30 7.45 7.15 9.37
N MET A 31 7.03 8.33 9.85
CA MET A 31 7.19 9.59 9.12
C MET A 31 8.62 10.14 9.16
N GLN A 32 9.42 9.75 10.16
CA GLN A 32 10.81 10.18 10.34
C GLN A 32 11.83 9.08 9.98
N SER A 33 11.35 8.05 9.29
CA SER A 33 12.12 6.85 8.94
C SER A 33 12.83 6.97 7.59
N ALA A 34 13.78 6.06 7.31
CA ALA A 34 14.40 5.95 5.99
C ALA A 34 13.35 5.61 4.91
N GLU A 35 12.31 4.87 5.28
CA GLU A 35 11.18 4.51 4.46
C GLU A 35 10.35 5.74 4.06
N ALA A 36 10.14 6.70 4.96
CA ALA A 36 9.49 7.97 4.61
C ALA A 36 10.34 8.80 3.63
N SER A 37 11.66 8.86 3.81
CA SER A 37 12.55 9.55 2.87
C SER A 37 12.53 8.91 1.48
N ALA A 38 12.56 7.57 1.43
CA ALA A 38 12.42 6.82 0.19
C ALA A 38 11.05 7.07 -0.47
N CYS A 39 9.98 7.16 0.31
CA CYS A 39 8.65 7.50 -0.18
C CYS A 39 8.60 8.91 -0.80
N ALA A 40 9.14 9.90 -0.11
CA ALA A 40 9.21 11.29 -0.59
C ALA A 40 10.03 11.41 -1.90
N THR A 41 11.12 10.65 -2.02
CA THR A 41 11.95 10.62 -3.24
C THR A 41 11.18 10.11 -4.45
N ARG A 42 10.19 9.23 -4.24
CA ARG A 42 9.28 8.74 -5.28
C ARG A 42 8.09 9.66 -5.55
N GLY A 43 8.02 10.83 -4.92
CA GLY A 43 6.91 11.76 -5.02
C GLY A 43 5.70 11.38 -4.16
N GLY A 44 5.90 10.57 -3.12
CA GLY A 44 4.83 10.12 -2.22
C GLY A 44 4.89 10.68 -0.81
N THR A 45 3.87 10.35 -0.04
CA THR A 45 3.77 10.64 1.39
C THR A 45 3.38 9.37 2.14
N MET A 46 4.03 9.12 3.28
CA MET A 46 3.60 8.06 4.19
C MET A 46 2.24 8.42 4.78
N LYS A 47 1.23 7.56 4.58
CA LYS A 47 -0.12 7.72 5.13
C LYS A 47 -0.55 6.43 5.83
N GLN A 48 -1.40 6.55 6.85
CA GLN A 48 -2.14 5.42 7.37
C GLN A 48 -3.34 5.17 6.47
N VAL A 49 -3.46 3.94 5.98
CA VAL A 49 -4.48 3.56 4.99
C VAL A 49 -5.18 2.27 5.40
N GLY A 50 -6.39 2.06 4.86
CA GLY A 50 -7.28 0.94 5.21
C GLY A 50 -7.81 1.01 6.65
N ARG A 51 -8.74 0.12 7.03
CA ARG A 51 -9.26 0.13 8.42
C ARG A 51 -8.21 -0.25 9.47
N MET A 52 -7.20 -1.02 9.09
CA MET A 52 -6.10 -1.36 10.00
C MET A 52 -5.09 -0.22 10.22
N GLN A 53 -5.24 0.91 9.53
CA GLN A 53 -4.35 2.08 9.66
C GLN A 53 -2.87 1.72 9.46
N SER A 54 -2.61 0.89 8.44
CA SER A 54 -1.25 0.47 8.12
C SER A 54 -0.51 1.58 7.40
N TRP A 55 0.73 1.86 7.80
CA TRP A 55 1.56 2.86 7.15
C TRP A 55 1.99 2.38 5.76
N GLN A 56 1.59 3.13 4.73
CA GLN A 56 2.00 2.89 3.34
C GLN A 56 2.46 4.17 2.68
N CYS A 57 3.35 4.02 1.70
CA CYS A 57 3.75 5.13 0.84
C CYS A 57 2.68 5.34 -0.24
N VAL A 58 2.00 6.48 -0.19
CA VAL A 58 0.97 6.86 -1.17
C VAL A 58 1.54 7.88 -2.15
N ILE A 59 1.57 7.53 -3.44
CA ILE A 59 2.09 8.36 -4.52
C ILE A 59 0.93 9.10 -5.20
N SER A 60 1.00 10.43 -5.27
CA SER A 60 0.05 11.22 -6.05
C SER A 60 0.34 11.08 -7.55
N TYR A 61 -0.71 10.92 -8.35
CA TYR A 61 -0.58 10.83 -9.80
C TYR A 61 -0.72 12.20 -10.47
N ALA A 62 0.07 12.44 -11.51
CA ALA A 62 0.10 13.69 -12.25
C ALA A 62 -1.11 13.86 -13.20
N ASP A 63 -1.85 12.79 -13.46
CA ASP A 63 -3.04 12.75 -14.28
C ASP A 63 -4.34 12.61 -13.49
N ALA A 64 -4.28 12.72 -12.16
CA ALA A 64 -5.45 12.74 -11.28
C ALA A 64 -6.61 13.57 -11.85
N GLY A 65 -7.79 12.96 -11.98
CA GLY A 65 -9.00 13.64 -12.45
C GLY A 65 -9.10 13.82 -13.96
N LYS A 66 -8.11 13.44 -14.76
CA LYS A 66 -8.25 13.43 -16.23
C LYS A 66 -9.32 12.43 -16.65
N SER A 67 -10.17 12.82 -17.60
CA SER A 67 -11.17 11.93 -18.18
C SER A 67 -10.50 10.75 -18.90
N CYS A 68 -11.04 9.56 -18.70
CA CYS A 68 -10.52 8.32 -19.28
C CYS A 68 -11.66 7.34 -19.62
N THR A 69 -11.39 6.45 -20.57
CA THR A 69 -12.28 5.33 -20.91
C THR A 69 -11.66 3.98 -20.59
N ASP A 70 -10.38 3.95 -20.24
CA ASP A 70 -9.63 2.74 -19.96
C ASP A 70 -8.46 3.04 -19.01
N GLY A 71 -7.98 2.03 -18.28
CA GLY A 71 -6.88 2.17 -17.33
C GLY A 71 -5.53 2.45 -17.99
N ASP A 72 -5.31 1.99 -19.23
CA ASP A 72 -4.05 2.23 -19.95
C ASP A 72 -3.77 3.71 -20.28
N GLN A 73 -4.79 4.57 -20.13
CA GLN A 73 -4.73 6.01 -20.31
C GLN A 73 -4.23 6.75 -19.06
N CYS A 74 -4.11 6.05 -17.94
CA CYS A 74 -3.83 6.63 -16.62
C CYS A 74 -2.55 6.05 -15.99
N GLN A 75 -1.94 6.79 -15.06
CA GLN A 75 -0.81 6.32 -14.24
C GLN A 75 -1.22 5.22 -13.25
N GLY A 76 -2.52 5.00 -13.06
CA GLY A 76 -3.03 3.68 -12.73
C GLY A 76 -4.49 3.52 -13.16
N ASP A 77 -5.44 3.36 -12.26
CA ASP A 77 -6.81 2.98 -12.68
C ASP A 77 -7.62 4.16 -13.24
N CYS A 78 -8.37 3.88 -14.30
CA CYS A 78 -9.52 4.69 -14.70
C CYS A 78 -10.74 4.27 -13.86
N ARG A 79 -11.34 5.20 -13.11
CA ARG A 79 -12.42 4.87 -12.16
C ARG A 79 -13.65 5.75 -12.38
N VAL A 80 -14.82 5.20 -12.10
CA VAL A 80 -16.06 6.00 -12.02
C VAL A 80 -15.94 7.00 -10.87
N GLU A 81 -16.11 8.28 -11.18
CA GLU A 81 -16.06 9.34 -10.18
C GLU A 81 -17.15 9.16 -9.11
N GLY A 82 -16.78 9.28 -7.84
CA GLY A 82 -17.71 9.16 -6.71
C GLY A 82 -18.25 7.75 -6.45
N ASN A 83 -17.81 6.73 -7.21
CA ASN A 83 -18.24 5.34 -7.08
C ASN A 83 -19.78 5.19 -6.96
N SER A 84 -20.50 5.91 -7.81
CA SER A 84 -21.97 5.82 -7.88
C SER A 84 -22.37 4.45 -8.45
N GLY A 85 -23.49 3.89 -7.99
CA GLY A 85 -23.98 2.53 -8.26
C GLY A 85 -24.35 2.24 -9.73
N ILE A 86 -23.42 2.48 -10.64
CA ILE A 86 -23.49 2.13 -12.05
C ILE A 86 -23.44 0.62 -12.17
N ALA A 87 -24.41 0.06 -12.90
CA ALA A 87 -24.43 -1.37 -13.15
C ALA A 87 -23.21 -1.79 -14.00
N PRO A 88 -22.56 -2.93 -13.68
CA PRO A 88 -21.48 -3.44 -14.50
C PRO A 88 -21.90 -3.61 -15.97
N GLY A 89 -21.02 -3.22 -16.89
CA GLY A 89 -21.25 -3.22 -18.34
C GLY A 89 -21.98 -2.00 -18.88
N ALA A 90 -22.51 -1.12 -18.02
CA ALA A 90 -23.12 0.13 -18.47
C ALA A 90 -22.06 1.08 -19.05
N ALA A 91 -22.40 1.73 -20.15
CA ALA A 91 -21.52 2.72 -20.78
C ALA A 91 -21.30 3.91 -19.82
N THR A 92 -20.04 4.29 -19.63
CA THR A 92 -19.65 5.38 -18.76
C THR A 92 -18.29 5.95 -19.17
N THR A 93 -17.93 7.08 -18.59
CA THR A 93 -16.58 7.64 -18.64
C THR A 93 -16.06 7.69 -17.21
N GLY A 94 -14.78 7.43 -17.04
CA GLY A 94 -14.10 7.51 -15.76
C GLY A 94 -13.23 8.75 -15.65
N VAL A 95 -12.58 8.86 -14.50
CA VAL A 95 -11.47 9.78 -14.25
C VAL A 95 -10.26 8.98 -13.74
N CYS A 96 -9.06 9.40 -14.13
CA CYS A 96 -7.84 8.81 -13.61
C CYS A 96 -7.78 8.99 -12.09
N GLN A 97 -7.47 7.90 -11.39
CA GLN A 97 -7.35 7.89 -9.92
C GLN A 97 -6.37 8.95 -9.41
N ALA A 98 -6.63 9.47 -8.21
CA ALA A 98 -5.87 10.60 -7.67
C ALA A 98 -4.47 10.19 -7.17
N ASP A 99 -4.38 9.05 -6.50
CA ASP A 99 -3.15 8.56 -5.91
C ASP A 99 -3.16 7.02 -5.84
N SER A 100 -2.05 6.43 -5.39
CA SER A 100 -1.87 4.98 -5.33
C SER A 100 -2.65 4.30 -4.19
N ASP A 101 -3.49 5.03 -3.47
CA ASP A 101 -4.36 4.46 -2.44
C ASP A 101 -5.49 3.65 -3.10
N ARG A 102 -5.54 2.36 -2.75
CA ARG A 102 -6.50 1.40 -3.28
C ARG A 102 -7.70 1.17 -2.36
N PHE A 103 -7.65 1.69 -1.13
CA PHE A 103 -8.70 1.47 -0.14
C PHE A 103 -9.98 2.23 -0.51
N GLY A 104 -11.11 1.76 0.02
CA GLY A 104 -12.44 2.21 -0.35
C GLY A 104 -13.07 1.42 -1.49
N CYS A 105 -14.26 1.83 -1.88
CA CYS A 105 -15.00 1.23 -2.99
C CYS A 105 -14.71 1.97 -4.29
N ASN A 106 -14.23 1.23 -5.27
CA ASN A 106 -13.80 1.74 -6.56
C ASN A 106 -14.46 0.92 -7.67
N THR A 107 -14.92 1.59 -8.72
CA THR A 107 -15.46 0.94 -9.92
C THR A 107 -14.56 1.27 -11.10
N PRO A 108 -13.80 0.30 -11.64
CA PRO A 108 -12.95 0.56 -12.79
C PRO A 108 -13.78 0.82 -14.04
N VAL A 109 -13.21 1.55 -14.99
CA VAL A 109 -13.78 1.74 -16.33
C VAL A 109 -12.82 1.12 -17.34
N GLU A 110 -13.35 0.21 -18.15
CA GLU A 110 -12.64 -0.52 -19.20
C GLU A 110 -13.45 -0.40 -20.49
N ASP A 111 -12.82 -0.10 -21.62
CA ASP A 111 -13.50 0.07 -22.91
C ASP A 111 -14.76 0.99 -22.85
N GLY A 112 -14.71 2.03 -22.01
CA GLY A 112 -15.82 2.97 -21.79
C GLY A 112 -17.03 2.35 -21.07
N LYS A 113 -16.83 1.29 -20.28
CA LYS A 113 -17.88 0.62 -19.53
C LYS A 113 -17.47 0.43 -18.07
N ALA A 114 -18.45 0.52 -17.18
CA ALA A 114 -18.22 0.24 -15.76
C ALA A 114 -17.91 -1.25 -15.56
N GLY A 115 -16.81 -1.56 -14.88
CA GLY A 115 -16.54 -2.88 -14.35
C GLY A 115 -17.33 -3.18 -13.07
N PRO A 116 -17.08 -4.32 -12.42
CA PRO A 116 -17.62 -4.59 -11.10
C PRO A 116 -16.99 -3.66 -10.05
N THR A 117 -17.82 -3.10 -9.16
CA THR A 117 -17.33 -2.34 -8.00
C THR A 117 -16.56 -3.26 -7.05
N LEU A 118 -15.34 -2.86 -6.69
CA LEU A 118 -14.49 -3.54 -5.72
C LEU A 118 -14.30 -2.64 -4.49
N CYS A 119 -14.63 -3.17 -3.31
CA CYS A 119 -14.41 -2.50 -2.02
C CYS A 119 -13.22 -3.15 -1.30
N ILE A 120 -12.15 -2.37 -1.11
CA ILE A 120 -10.91 -2.82 -0.46
C ILE A 120 -10.78 -2.12 0.88
N ASP A 121 -10.35 -2.88 1.89
CA ASP A 121 -10.18 -2.42 3.27
C ASP A 121 -8.85 -2.82 3.91
#